data_AF-A0A6G7XXY7-F1
#
_entry.id   AF-A0A6G7XXY7-F1
#
_cell.length_a   1.000
_cell.length_b   1.000
_cell.length_c   1.000
_cell.angle_alpha   90.00
_cell.angle_beta   90.00
_cell.angle_gamma   90.00
#
_symmetry.space_group_name_H-M   'P 1'
#
loop_
_entity.id
_entity.type
_entity.pdbx_description
1 polymer ?
#
loop_
_entity_poly.entity_id
_entity_poly.type
_entity_poly.pdbx_seq_one_letter_code
_entity_poly.pdbx_strand_id
1 'polypeptide(L)'
;MEQKYKDRIRTVFLIIGIHLIISVIFLLANGVGHPLLRYVKGFPVIVQVLITSIFAFLVYAIPGYLLVISKSDRKNLIKNIDFAVVVLGVILLAVFVGVFIYSYVVYQKSPWIFYSMLNPMFGSVLYESAVVRSYETLFWIVSAVIPGMGILFGMFIRLKQEGVVES
;
A
#
# COMPACT_ATOMS: atom_id res chain seq x y z
N MET A 1 12.95 5.54 -28.26
CA MET A 1 11.69 5.62 -27.47
C MET A 1 11.32 4.30 -26.80
N GLU A 2 11.49 3.18 -27.49
CA GLU A 2 11.07 1.85 -27.00
C GLU A 2 11.76 1.40 -25.69
N GLN A 3 13.07 1.64 -25.54
CA GLN A 3 13.81 1.21 -24.34
C GLN A 3 13.35 1.92 -23.05
N LYS A 4 13.13 3.24 -23.10
CA LYS A 4 12.64 4.03 -21.97
C LYS A 4 11.25 3.57 -21.51
N TYR A 5 10.40 3.16 -22.44
CA TYR A 5 9.08 2.63 -22.15
C TYR A 5 9.17 1.24 -21.50
N LYS A 6 10.02 0.35 -22.03
CA LYS A 6 10.30 -0.97 -21.44
C LYS A 6 10.80 -0.85 -20.01
N ASP A 7 11.72 0.08 -19.74
CA ASP A 7 12.26 0.28 -18.39
C ASP A 7 11.22 0.83 -17.41
N ARG A 8 10.36 1.75 -17.86
CA ARG A 8 9.25 2.26 -17.04
C ARG A 8 8.27 1.15 -16.67
N ILE A 9 7.88 0.32 -17.62
CA ILE A 9 6.99 -0.83 -17.38
C ILE A 9 7.61 -1.82 -16.41
N ARG A 10 8.92 -2.12 -16.56
CA ARG A 10 9.63 -3.01 -15.64
C ARG A 10 9.57 -2.50 -14.20
N THR A 11 9.76 -1.19 -13.99
CA THR A 11 9.63 -0.58 -12.66
C THR A 11 8.20 -0.69 -12.13
N VAL A 12 7.18 -0.47 -12.96
CA VAL A 12 5.77 -0.68 -12.58
C VAL A 12 5.53 -2.11 -12.10
N PHE A 13 5.91 -3.11 -12.89
CA PHE A 13 5.75 -4.52 -12.51
C PHE A 13 6.53 -4.88 -11.25
N LEU A 14 7.70 -4.29 -11.04
CA LEU A 14 8.50 -4.53 -9.84
C LEU A 14 7.82 -3.97 -8.59
N ILE A 15 7.25 -2.76 -8.66
CA ILE A 15 6.50 -2.17 -7.53
C ILE A 15 5.19 -2.91 -7.26
N ILE A 16 4.46 -3.30 -8.30
CA ILE A 16 3.27 -4.17 -8.15
C ILE A 16 3.68 -5.51 -7.54
N GLY A 17 4.79 -6.11 -7.99
CA GLY A 17 5.31 -7.37 -7.46
C GLY A 17 5.66 -7.28 -5.97
N ILE A 18 6.31 -6.20 -5.54
CA ILE A 18 6.60 -5.95 -4.12
C ILE A 18 5.31 -5.84 -3.31
N HIS A 19 4.33 -5.09 -3.82
CA HIS A 19 3.02 -4.96 -3.17
C HIS A 19 2.32 -6.31 -3.04
N LEU A 20 2.34 -7.15 -4.08
CA LEU A 20 1.75 -8.49 -4.05
C LEU A 20 2.47 -9.41 -3.06
N ILE A 21 3.81 -9.38 -3.00
CA ILE A 21 4.59 -10.16 -2.04
C ILE A 21 4.23 -9.77 -0.60
N ILE A 22 4.21 -8.46 -0.29
CA ILE A 22 3.81 -7.98 1.03
C ILE A 22 2.37 -8.43 1.33
N SER A 23 1.47 -8.31 0.36
CA SER A 23 0.08 -8.70 0.54
C SER A 23 -0.06 -10.19 0.85
N VAL A 24 0.66 -11.06 0.15
CA VAL A 24 0.69 -12.49 0.45
C VAL A 24 1.23 -12.77 1.85
N ILE A 25 2.36 -12.14 2.24
CA ILE A 25 2.92 -12.28 3.59
C ILE A 25 1.88 -11.89 4.64
N PHE A 26 1.17 -10.78 4.45
CA PHE A 26 0.16 -10.31 5.38
C PHE A 26 -1.09 -11.16 5.41
N LEU A 27 -1.54 -11.69 4.27
CA LEU A 27 -2.67 -12.64 4.22
C LEU A 27 -2.36 -13.90 5.02
N LEU A 28 -1.15 -14.45 4.86
CA LEU A 28 -0.69 -15.60 5.63
C LEU A 28 -0.61 -15.28 7.13
N ALA A 29 -0.11 -14.09 7.49
CA ALA A 29 -0.05 -13.66 8.89
C ALA A 29 -1.43 -13.37 9.50
N ASN A 30 -2.38 -12.85 8.73
CA ASN A 30 -3.75 -12.58 9.18
C ASN A 30 -4.55 -13.85 9.45
N GLY A 31 -4.31 -14.94 8.71
CA GLY A 31 -4.87 -16.26 9.03
C GLY A 31 -4.49 -16.78 10.42
N VAL A 32 -3.38 -16.27 10.99
CA VAL A 32 -2.88 -16.59 12.33
C VAL A 32 -3.37 -15.57 13.39
N GLY A 33 -4.12 -14.53 12.97
CA GLY A 33 -4.65 -13.49 13.85
C GLY A 33 -3.61 -12.41 14.17
N HIS A 34 -3.29 -11.56 13.19
CA HIS A 34 -2.26 -10.54 13.33
C HIS A 34 -2.55 -9.62 14.54
N PRO A 35 -1.57 -9.40 15.45
CA PRO A 35 -1.78 -8.69 16.71
C PRO A 35 -2.39 -7.30 16.52
N LEU A 36 -1.98 -6.60 15.46
CA LEU A 36 -2.47 -5.27 15.12
C LEU A 36 -4.01 -5.21 15.11
N LEU A 37 -4.68 -6.16 14.47
CA LEU A 37 -6.16 -6.19 14.36
C LEU A 37 -6.84 -6.25 15.73
N ARG A 38 -6.24 -6.91 16.72
CA ARG A 38 -6.79 -6.98 18.09
C ARG A 38 -6.69 -5.67 18.83
N TYR A 39 -5.60 -4.92 18.61
CA TYR A 39 -5.38 -3.64 19.29
C TYR A 39 -6.19 -2.49 18.67
N VAL A 40 -6.45 -2.50 17.36
CA VAL A 40 -7.10 -1.34 16.71
C VAL A 40 -8.64 -1.32 16.81
N LYS A 41 -9.30 -2.49 16.97
CA LYS A 41 -10.78 -2.61 16.89
C LYS A 41 -11.57 -1.72 17.84
N GLY A 42 -11.02 -1.38 19.00
CA GLY A 42 -11.70 -0.58 20.02
C GLY A 42 -11.56 0.93 19.86
N PHE A 43 -10.72 1.40 18.92
CA PHE A 43 -10.45 2.82 18.77
C PHE A 43 -11.40 3.52 17.78
N PRO A 44 -11.56 4.86 17.85
CA PRO A 44 -12.27 5.64 16.84
C PRO A 44 -11.67 5.43 15.44
N VAL A 45 -12.50 5.52 14.39
CA VAL A 45 -12.09 5.23 12.99
C VAL A 45 -10.83 5.97 12.57
N ILE A 46 -10.73 7.27 12.90
CA ILE A 46 -9.57 8.09 12.55
C ILE A 46 -8.29 7.52 13.18
N VAL A 47 -8.35 7.08 14.44
CA VAL A 47 -7.22 6.45 15.13
C VAL A 47 -6.88 5.10 14.49
N GLN A 48 -7.90 4.33 14.07
CA GLN A 48 -7.66 3.08 13.34
C GLN A 48 -6.91 3.31 12.02
N VAL A 49 -7.35 4.31 11.26
CA VAL A 49 -6.72 4.71 9.99
C VAL A 49 -5.28 5.16 10.23
N LEU A 50 -5.03 5.99 11.25
CA LEU A 50 -3.70 6.49 11.57
C LEU A 50 -2.72 5.38 11.96
N ILE A 51 -3.10 4.50 12.90
CA ILE A 51 -2.25 3.40 13.35
C ILE A 51 -1.93 2.45 12.19
N THR A 52 -2.96 2.09 11.42
CA THR A 52 -2.79 1.21 10.25
C THR A 52 -1.89 1.86 9.20
N SER A 53 -2.03 3.18 8.99
CA SER A 53 -1.21 3.94 8.04
C SER A 53 0.25 4.00 8.46
N ILE A 54 0.54 4.28 9.73
CA ILE A 54 1.91 4.30 10.26
C ILE A 54 2.55 2.91 10.11
N PHE A 55 1.82 1.87 10.51
CA PHE A 55 2.31 0.51 10.42
C PHE A 55 2.58 0.09 8.96
N ALA A 56 1.63 0.31 8.06
CA ALA A 56 1.80 0.01 6.64
C ALA A 56 2.95 0.81 6.03
N PHE A 57 3.07 2.10 6.36
CA PHE A 57 4.17 2.94 5.90
C PHE A 57 5.54 2.36 6.27
N LEU A 58 5.73 1.94 7.53
CA LEU A 58 6.96 1.32 7.99
C LEU A 58 7.25 -0.01 7.27
N VAL A 59 6.23 -0.85 7.10
CA VAL A 59 6.34 -2.11 6.36
C VAL A 59 6.79 -1.88 4.92
N TYR A 60 6.19 -0.90 4.22
CA TYR A 60 6.53 -0.58 2.83
C TYR A 60 7.87 0.17 2.68
N ALA A 61 8.37 0.80 3.74
CA ALA A 61 9.71 1.41 3.74
C ALA A 61 10.83 0.37 3.64
N ILE A 62 10.65 -0.82 4.21
CA ILE A 62 11.65 -1.91 4.15
C ILE A 62 11.98 -2.32 2.71
N PRO A 63 11.02 -2.75 1.86
CA PRO A 63 11.34 -3.10 0.49
C PRO A 63 11.78 -1.91 -0.35
N GLY A 64 11.28 -0.70 -0.08
CA GLY A 64 11.79 0.52 -0.73
C GLY A 64 13.30 0.72 -0.48
N TYR A 65 13.75 0.52 0.76
CA TYR A 65 15.16 0.56 1.12
C TYR A 65 15.98 -0.54 0.41
N LEU A 66 15.50 -1.79 0.44
CA LEU A 66 16.17 -2.95 -0.18
C LEU A 66 16.24 -2.84 -1.72
N LEU A 67 15.27 -2.15 -2.32
CA LEU A 67 15.18 -1.97 -3.76
C LEU A 67 16.32 -1.09 -4.30
N VAL A 68 16.78 -0.10 -3.54
CA VAL A 68 17.96 0.71 -3.90
C VAL A 68 19.24 -0.11 -3.79
N ILE A 69 19.35 -0.98 -2.78
CA ILE A 69 20.51 -1.86 -2.58
C ILE A 69 20.65 -2.87 -3.73
N SER A 70 19.53 -3.43 -4.19
CA SER A 70 19.54 -4.53 -5.17
C SER A 70 19.71 -4.10 -6.63
N LYS A 71 19.57 -2.80 -6.95
CA LYS A 71 19.61 -2.30 -8.33
C LYS A 71 20.96 -1.68 -8.67
N SER A 72 21.63 -2.24 -9.69
CA SER A 72 22.86 -1.68 -10.27
C SER A 72 22.63 -0.33 -10.99
N ASP A 73 21.51 -0.20 -11.72
CA ASP A 73 21.12 1.03 -12.42
C ASP A 73 20.15 1.89 -11.58
N ARG A 74 20.72 2.62 -10.62
CA ARG A 74 19.99 3.49 -9.68
C ARG A 74 19.32 4.69 -10.38
N LYS A 75 19.94 5.25 -11.42
CA LYS A 75 19.42 6.44 -12.11
C LYS A 75 18.08 6.16 -12.80
N ASN A 76 17.98 5.01 -13.47
CA ASN A 76 16.77 4.62 -14.19
C ASN A 76 15.62 4.28 -13.22
N LEU A 77 15.96 3.69 -12.07
CA LEU A 77 15.01 3.45 -11.00
C LEU A 77 14.42 4.75 -10.44
N ILE A 78 15.26 5.69 -10.02
CA ILE A 78 14.83 6.99 -9.46
C ILE A 78 13.93 7.73 -10.44
N LYS A 79 14.25 7.70 -11.73
CA LYS A 79 13.48 8.40 -12.76
C LYS A 79 12.06 7.85 -12.97
N ASN A 80 11.83 6.58 -12.68
CA ASN A 80 10.58 5.90 -12.99
C ASN A 80 9.76 5.50 -11.76
N ILE A 81 10.32 5.61 -10.56
CA ILE A 81 9.66 5.16 -9.33
C ILE A 81 8.37 5.93 -9.06
N ASP A 82 8.37 7.26 -9.23
CA ASP A 82 7.19 8.10 -8.95
C ASP A 82 6.00 7.65 -9.81
N PHE A 83 6.26 7.38 -11.09
CA PHE A 83 5.24 6.86 -12.00
C PHE A 83 4.72 5.48 -11.56
N ALA A 84 5.63 4.57 -11.17
CA ALA A 84 5.24 3.24 -10.72
C ALA A 84 4.41 3.27 -9.44
N VAL A 85 4.78 4.13 -8.50
CA VAL A 85 4.05 4.36 -7.24
C VAL A 85 2.68 5.00 -7.49
N VAL A 86 2.60 5.98 -8.39
CA VAL A 86 1.31 6.57 -8.80
C VAL A 86 0.41 5.52 -9.46
N VAL A 87 0.93 4.67 -10.34
CA VAL A 87 0.16 3.58 -10.95
C VAL A 87 -0.37 2.62 -9.89
N LEU A 88 0.46 2.21 -8.92
CA LEU A 88 0.01 1.39 -7.79
C LEU A 88 -1.12 2.09 -7.02
N GLY A 89 -0.96 3.37 -6.71
CA GLY A 89 -1.97 4.15 -5.98
C GLY A 89 -3.28 4.27 -6.74
N VAL A 90 -3.24 4.49 -8.06
CA VAL A 90 -4.44 4.52 -8.92
C VAL A 90 -5.15 3.17 -8.93
N ILE A 91 -4.40 2.05 -9.01
CA ILE A 91 -4.99 0.71 -8.96
C ILE A 91 -5.70 0.50 -7.62
N LEU A 92 -5.03 0.77 -6.50
CA LEU A 92 -5.61 0.59 -5.17
C LEU A 92 -6.81 1.51 -4.94
N LEU A 93 -6.74 2.75 -5.39
CA LEU A 93 -7.84 3.71 -5.30
C LEU A 93 -9.04 3.27 -6.13
N ALA A 94 -8.83 2.83 -7.37
CA ALA A 94 -9.90 2.37 -8.25
C ALA A 94 -10.63 1.16 -7.64
N VAL A 95 -9.88 0.20 -7.10
CA VAL A 95 -10.45 -0.95 -6.38
C VAL A 95 -11.20 -0.49 -5.14
N PHE A 96 -10.61 0.38 -4.31
CA PHE A 96 -11.25 0.91 -3.11
C PHE A 96 -12.59 1.60 -3.41
N VAL A 97 -12.60 2.51 -4.39
CA VAL A 97 -13.81 3.25 -4.80
C VAL A 97 -14.85 2.29 -5.39
N GLY A 98 -14.45 1.34 -6.23
CA GLY A 98 -15.35 0.34 -6.80
C GLY A 98 -16.01 -0.53 -5.73
N VAL A 99 -15.22 -1.02 -4.77
CA VAL A 99 -15.71 -1.80 -3.62
C VAL A 99 -16.61 -0.96 -2.72
N PHE A 100 -16.24 0.30 -2.44
CA PHE A 100 -17.04 1.21 -1.63
C PHE A 100 -18.41 1.47 -2.27
N ILE A 101 -18.46 1.88 -3.54
CA ILE A 101 -19.71 2.16 -4.26
C ILE A 101 -20.60 0.92 -4.28
N TYR A 102 -20.05 -0.24 -4.64
CA TYR A 102 -20.81 -1.48 -4.69
C TYR A 102 -21.34 -1.87 -3.31
N SER A 103 -20.49 -1.83 -2.27
CA SER A 103 -20.86 -2.19 -0.90
C SER A 103 -21.93 -1.24 -0.34
N TYR A 104 -21.86 0.05 -0.69
CA TYR A 104 -22.81 1.06 -0.28
C TYR A 104 -24.17 0.88 -0.96
N VAL A 105 -24.19 0.67 -2.28
CA VAL A 105 -25.43 0.50 -3.07
C VAL A 105 -26.13 -0.80 -2.74
N VAL A 106 -25.39 -1.91 -2.64
CA VAL A 106 -25.95 -3.25 -2.39
C VAL A 106 -26.11 -3.54 -0.89
N TYR A 107 -25.65 -2.62 -0.02
CA TYR A 107 -25.66 -2.75 1.44
C TYR A 107 -24.99 -4.04 1.95
N GLN A 108 -23.94 -4.48 1.25
CA GLN A 108 -23.22 -5.72 1.53
C GLN A 108 -21.79 -5.45 1.98
N LYS A 109 -21.33 -6.27 2.91
CA LYS A 109 -19.98 -6.19 3.48
C LYS A 109 -18.98 -7.11 2.77
N SER A 110 -19.47 -8.18 2.14
CA SER A 110 -18.65 -9.16 1.41
C SER A 110 -17.70 -8.59 0.35
N PRO A 111 -18.01 -7.50 -0.39
CA PRO A 111 -17.11 -6.99 -1.42
C PRO A 111 -15.79 -6.47 -0.84
N TRP A 112 -15.78 -6.06 0.43
CA TRP A 112 -14.56 -5.64 1.13
C TRP A 112 -13.56 -6.78 1.31
N ILE A 113 -13.97 -8.05 1.22
CA ILE A 113 -13.04 -9.20 1.20
C ILE A 113 -12.08 -9.09 0.03
N PHE A 114 -12.54 -8.66 -1.16
CA PHE A 114 -11.66 -8.46 -2.31
C PHE A 114 -10.61 -7.38 -2.03
N TYR A 115 -11.01 -6.30 -1.37
CA TYR A 115 -10.07 -5.26 -0.95
C TYR A 115 -9.09 -5.78 0.12
N SER A 116 -9.54 -6.62 1.06
CA SER A 116 -8.67 -7.30 2.02
C SER A 116 -7.68 -8.27 1.37
N MET A 117 -7.99 -8.85 0.22
CA MET A 117 -7.04 -9.69 -0.51
C MET A 117 -5.96 -8.85 -1.21
N LEU A 118 -6.37 -7.72 -1.80
CA LEU A 118 -5.45 -6.85 -2.54
C LEU A 118 -4.63 -5.94 -1.63
N ASN A 119 -5.20 -5.45 -0.54
CA ASN A 119 -4.54 -4.56 0.43
C ASN A 119 -4.80 -5.03 1.87
N PRO A 120 -4.22 -6.17 2.28
CA PRO A 120 -4.61 -6.88 3.50
C PRO A 120 -4.38 -6.13 4.80
N MET A 121 -3.39 -5.23 4.87
CA MET A 121 -3.17 -4.42 6.08
C MET A 121 -4.36 -3.49 6.36
N PHE A 122 -4.86 -2.80 5.35
CA PHE A 122 -5.99 -1.88 5.51
C PHE A 122 -7.32 -2.60 5.38
N GLY A 123 -7.47 -3.43 4.36
CA GLY A 123 -8.72 -4.12 4.07
C GLY A 123 -9.16 -5.03 5.20
N SER A 124 -8.24 -5.73 5.90
CA SER A 124 -8.64 -6.59 7.03
C SER A 124 -9.17 -5.77 8.21
N VAL A 125 -8.53 -4.65 8.56
CA VAL A 125 -9.00 -3.79 9.65
C VAL A 125 -10.35 -3.16 9.31
N LEU A 126 -10.48 -2.64 8.09
CA LEU A 126 -11.74 -2.06 7.59
C LEU A 126 -12.84 -3.11 7.51
N TYR A 127 -12.54 -4.30 6.99
CA TYR A 127 -13.48 -5.40 6.91
C TYR A 127 -13.94 -5.82 8.29
N GLU A 128 -13.12 -5.80 9.33
CA GLU A 128 -13.60 -6.16 10.66
C GLU A 128 -14.29 -5.01 11.39
N SER A 129 -14.18 -3.78 10.89
CA SER A 129 -14.79 -2.59 11.50
C SER A 129 -16.30 -2.54 11.33
N ALA A 130 -16.97 -1.90 12.30
CA ALA A 130 -18.42 -1.62 12.26
C ALA A 130 -18.78 -0.58 11.20
N VAL A 131 -17.81 0.22 10.75
CA VAL A 131 -18.01 1.40 9.90
C VAL A 131 -17.94 1.11 8.41
N VAL A 132 -17.76 -0.16 8.04
CA VAL A 132 -17.61 -0.66 6.67
C VAL A 132 -18.80 -0.36 5.74
N ARG A 133 -19.94 0.06 6.30
CA ARG A 133 -21.14 0.50 5.58
C ARG A 133 -21.49 1.99 5.81
N SER A 134 -20.59 2.75 6.41
CA SER A 134 -20.77 4.17 6.68
C SER A 134 -19.85 5.02 5.81
N TYR A 135 -20.17 6.31 5.68
CA TYR A 135 -19.31 7.29 5.01
C TYR A 135 -17.94 7.43 5.67
N GLU A 136 -17.79 7.02 6.93
CA GLU A 136 -16.50 7.00 7.62
C GLU A 136 -15.52 6.01 6.98
N THR A 137 -16.02 5.07 6.16
CA THR A 137 -15.16 4.25 5.30
C THR A 137 -14.29 5.11 4.38
N LEU A 138 -14.74 6.30 3.97
CA LEU A 138 -13.95 7.19 3.12
C LEU A 138 -12.65 7.66 3.77
N PHE A 139 -12.53 7.67 5.11
CA PHE A 139 -11.26 7.95 5.78
C PHE A 139 -10.17 6.94 5.41
N TRP A 140 -10.54 5.73 4.98
CA TRP A 140 -9.62 4.69 4.56
C TRP A 140 -9.07 4.89 3.15
N ILE A 141 -9.46 5.94 2.43
CA ILE A 141 -8.91 6.25 1.08
C ILE A 141 -7.39 6.40 1.09
N VAL A 142 -6.80 6.80 2.22
CA VAL A 142 -5.34 6.89 2.41
C VAL A 142 -4.63 5.56 2.16
N SER A 143 -5.34 4.44 2.31
CA SER A 143 -4.81 3.10 2.05
C SER A 143 -4.32 2.89 0.61
N ALA A 144 -4.76 3.72 -0.33
CA ALA A 144 -4.27 3.71 -1.70
C ALA A 144 -2.88 4.37 -1.86
N VAL A 145 -2.53 5.33 -0.99
CA VAL A 145 -1.33 6.17 -1.17
C VAL A 145 -0.20 5.74 -0.23
N ILE A 146 -0.53 5.29 0.98
CA ILE A 146 0.43 4.92 2.02
C ILE A 146 1.46 3.87 1.54
N PRO A 147 1.08 2.78 0.83
CA PRO A 147 2.06 1.83 0.30
C PRO A 147 3.14 2.48 -0.56
N GLY A 148 2.70 3.37 -1.45
CA GLY A 148 3.56 4.15 -2.32
C GLY A 148 4.51 5.07 -1.56
N MET A 149 3.96 5.82 -0.60
CA MET A 149 4.74 6.71 0.26
C MET A 149 5.80 5.96 1.07
N GLY A 150 5.45 4.79 1.62
CA GLY A 150 6.40 3.95 2.34
C GLY A 150 7.59 3.55 1.46
N ILE A 151 7.32 3.06 0.25
CA ILE A 151 8.36 2.69 -0.72
C ILE A 151 9.28 3.89 -1.02
N LEU A 152 8.70 5.04 -1.36
CA LEU A 152 9.48 6.25 -1.67
C LEU A 152 10.33 6.69 -0.49
N PHE A 153 9.80 6.63 0.73
CA PHE A 153 10.53 6.97 1.94
C PHE A 153 11.70 6.02 2.22
N GLY A 154 11.49 4.71 2.09
CA GLY A 154 12.55 3.72 2.22
C GLY A 154 13.69 3.95 1.22
N MET A 155 13.34 4.24 -0.03
CA MET A 155 14.32 4.59 -1.06
C MET A 155 15.07 5.88 -0.71
N PHE A 156 14.35 6.92 -0.27
CA PHE A 156 14.92 8.20 0.12
C PHE A 156 15.96 8.04 1.23
N ILE A 157 15.66 7.28 2.29
CA ILE A 157 16.61 7.00 3.38
C ILE A 157 17.89 6.39 2.82
N ARG A 158 17.77 5.39 1.94
CA ARG A 158 18.94 4.71 1.38
C ARG A 158 19.76 5.64 0.48
N LEU A 159 19.11 6.41 -0.38
CA LEU A 159 19.78 7.34 -1.28
C LEU A 159 20.50 8.47 -0.53
N LYS A 160 19.92 8.94 0.60
CA LYS A 160 20.56 9.90 1.49
C LYS A 160 21.82 9.31 2.15
N GLN A 161 21.77 8.05 2.61
CA GLN A 161 22.95 7.37 3.16
C GLN A 161 24.06 7.18 2.13
N GLU A 162 23.73 7.06 0.85
CA GLU A 162 24.69 6.95 -0.24
C GLU A 162 25.21 8.30 -0.77
N GLY A 163 24.76 9.43 -0.18
CA GLY A 163 25.17 10.78 -0.59
C GLY A 163 24.62 11.22 -1.96
N VAL A 164 23.59 10.54 -2.48
CA VAL A 164 22.98 10.86 -3.78
C VAL A 164 21.99 12.03 -3.67
N VAL A 165 21.44 12.25 -2.48
CA VAL A 165 20.55 13.38 -2.17
C VAL A 165 21.27 14.27 -1.16
N GLU A 166 21.59 15.50 -1.57
CA GLU A 166 22.23 16.50 -0.70
C GLU A 166 21.28 17.00 0.40
N SER A 167 21.86 17.37 1.54
CA SER A 167 21.17 17.80 2.76
C SER A 167 20.58 19.20 2.66
#